data_AF-A0A6V7LP70-F1
#
_entry.id   AF-A0A6V7LP70-F1
#
_cell.length_a   1.000
_cell.length_b   1.000
_cell.length_c   1.000
_cell.angle_alpha   90.00
_cell.angle_beta   90.00
_cell.angle_gamma   90.00
#
_symmetry.space_group_name_H-M   'P 1'
#
loop_
_entity.id
_entity.type
_entity.pdbx_description
1 polymer ?
#
loop_
_entity_poly.entity_id
_entity_poly.type
_entity_poly.pdbx_seq_one_letter_code
_entity_poly.pdbx_strand_id
1 'polypeptide(L)'
;TLQIGNVMPVGTMPEGTIVCNLEEKTGDRGRLARASGNYATVIAHNPDSKKTRVKLPSGAKKVIPSNNRAMVGIVAGGGRIDKPILKAGRAYHKYKAKRNCWPK
;
A
#
# COMPACT_ATOMS: atom_id res chain seq x y z
N THR A 1 2.25 1.57 20.84
CA THR A 1 3.12 2.69 20.45
C THR A 1 3.16 2.77 18.94
N LEU A 2 3.15 3.98 18.37
CA LEU A 2 3.25 4.18 16.93
C LEU A 2 4.72 4.03 16.52
N GLN A 3 5.07 2.88 15.96
CA GLN A 3 6.42 2.56 15.49
C GLN A 3 6.33 1.98 14.09
N ILE A 4 7.39 2.13 13.29
CA ILE A 4 7.46 1.59 11.94
C ILE A 4 7.37 0.06 12.00
N GLY A 5 6.49 -0.51 11.16
CA GLY A 5 6.24 -1.95 11.11
C GLY A 5 5.10 -2.44 12.01
N ASN A 6 4.61 -1.62 12.94
CA ASN A 6 3.47 -1.99 13.78
C ASN A 6 2.17 -2.00 12.96
N VAL A 7 1.30 -2.97 13.26
CA VAL A 7 -0.05 -3.07 12.69
C VAL A 7 -1.06 -2.56 13.69
N MET A 8 -1.78 -1.50 13.34
CA MET A 8 -2.80 -0.89 14.21
C MET A 8 -4.05 -0.52 13.40
N PRO A 9 -5.20 -0.29 14.06
CA PRO A 9 -6.37 0.26 13.40
C PRO A 9 -6.10 1.67 12.87
N VAL A 10 -6.56 1.98 11.67
CA VAL A 10 -6.28 3.26 11.01
C VAL A 10 -6.83 4.42 11.83
N GLY A 11 -7.97 4.26 12.51
CA GLY A 11 -8.55 5.30 13.36
C GLY A 11 -7.72 5.69 14.59
N THR A 12 -6.70 4.90 14.96
CA THR A 12 -5.79 5.21 16.08
C THR A 12 -4.52 5.92 15.62
N MET A 13 -4.26 5.95 14.32
CA MET A 13 -3.09 6.61 13.75
C MET A 13 -3.40 8.10 13.56
N PRO A 14 -2.42 9.00 13.76
CA PRO A 14 -2.63 10.42 13.48
C PRO A 14 -2.76 10.68 11.98
N GLU A 15 -3.38 11.80 11.63
CA GLU A 15 -3.46 12.28 10.25
C GLU A 15 -2.06 12.55 9.68
N GLY A 16 -1.88 12.32 8.39
CA GLY A 16 -0.58 12.38 7.74
C GLY A 16 0.28 11.12 7.89
N THR A 17 -0.13 10.15 8.72
CA THR A 17 0.61 8.89 8.86
C THR A 17 0.71 8.15 7.53
N ILE A 18 1.94 7.70 7.23
CA ILE A 18 2.23 6.86 6.08
C ILE A 18 1.99 5.40 6.48
N VAL A 19 1.18 4.70 5.70
CA VAL A 19 0.77 3.33 5.98
C VAL A 19 0.90 2.42 4.77
N CYS A 20 1.07 1.13 5.01
CA CYS A 20 1.10 0.09 3.99
C CYS A 20 0.22 -1.11 4.39
N ASN A 21 0.00 -2.02 3.44
CA ASN A 21 -0.81 -3.23 3.63
C ASN A 21 -2.20 -2.97 4.25
N LEU A 22 -2.89 -1.95 3.73
CA LEU A 22 -4.15 -1.45 4.26
C LEU A 22 -5.32 -2.38 3.90
N GLU A 23 -6.21 -2.62 4.87
CA GLU A 23 -7.46 -3.35 4.65
C GLU A 23 -8.51 -2.53 3.89
N GLU A 24 -9.25 -3.17 2.97
CA GLU A 24 -10.40 -2.53 2.30
C GLU A 24 -11.67 -2.72 3.12
N LYS A 25 -11.96 -3.96 3.53
CA LYS A 25 -12.97 -4.30 4.53
C LYS A 25 -12.29 -4.73 5.82
N THR A 26 -12.97 -4.52 6.94
CA THR A 26 -12.46 -4.94 8.25
C THR A 26 -12.22 -6.45 8.25
N GLY A 27 -10.98 -6.87 8.48
CA GLY A 27 -10.62 -8.29 8.49
C GLY A 27 -10.12 -8.87 7.16
N ASP A 28 -9.99 -8.07 6.09
CA ASP A 28 -9.46 -8.51 4.78
C ASP A 28 -7.98 -8.93 4.80
N ARG A 29 -7.28 -8.81 5.94
CA ARG A 29 -5.84 -9.16 6.11
C ARG A 29 -4.86 -8.38 5.20
N GLY A 30 -5.32 -7.26 4.65
CA GLY A 30 -4.54 -6.34 3.82
C GLY A 30 -4.75 -6.54 2.31
N ARG A 31 -5.15 -5.46 1.63
CA ARG A 31 -5.51 -5.46 0.21
C ARG A 31 -4.87 -4.32 -0.58
N LEU A 32 -4.67 -3.17 0.05
CA LEU A 32 -4.24 -1.93 -0.59
C LEU A 32 -2.77 -1.62 -0.22
N ALA A 33 -2.06 -0.90 -1.10
CA ALA A 33 -0.67 -0.48 -0.90
C ALA A 33 0.30 -1.62 -0.51
N ARG A 34 0.36 -2.68 -1.33
CA ARG A 34 1.22 -3.87 -1.14
C ARG A 34 2.42 -3.97 -2.07
N ALA A 35 2.44 -3.18 -3.14
CA ALA A 35 3.54 -3.23 -4.11
C ALA A 35 4.81 -2.60 -3.54
N SER A 36 5.97 -3.01 -4.06
CA SER A 36 7.28 -2.51 -3.65
C SER A 36 7.36 -0.98 -3.73
N GLY A 37 7.69 -0.32 -2.62
CA GLY A 37 7.77 1.15 -2.52
C GLY A 37 6.42 1.87 -2.42
N ASN A 38 5.28 1.17 -2.47
CA ASN A 38 3.99 1.82 -2.34
C ASN A 38 3.68 2.15 -0.88
N TYR A 39 2.91 3.22 -0.72
CA TYR A 39 2.32 3.63 0.54
C TYR A 39 0.95 4.25 0.30
N ALA A 40 0.17 4.34 1.36
CA ALA A 40 -1.03 5.14 1.44
C ALA A 40 -0.85 6.19 2.55
N THR A 41 -1.56 7.30 2.43
CA THR A 41 -1.49 8.38 3.43
C THR A 41 -2.85 8.54 4.09
N VAL A 42 -2.86 8.57 5.41
CA VAL A 42 -4.06 8.90 6.18
C VAL A 42 -4.32 10.40 6.04
N ILE A 43 -5.48 10.79 5.47
CA ILE A 43 -5.81 12.20 5.23
C ILE A 43 -6.56 12.77 6.42
N ALA A 44 -7.68 12.14 6.78
CA ALA A 44 -8.58 12.65 7.80
C ALA A 44 -9.41 11.54 8.43
N HIS A 45 -9.72 11.68 9.71
CA HIS A 45 -10.66 10.81 10.42
C HIS A 45 -11.99 11.52 10.61
N ASN A 46 -13.09 10.78 10.42
CA ASN A 46 -14.42 11.25 10.78
C ASN A 46 -14.92 10.40 11.97
N PRO A 47 -14.93 10.94 13.20
CA PRO A 47 -15.34 10.21 14.40
C PRO A 47 -16.80 9.77 14.37
N ASP A 48 -17.69 10.61 13.85
CA ASP A 48 -19.14 10.39 13.86
C ASP A 48 -19.53 9.20 13.00
N SER A 49 -18.93 9.10 11.82
CA SER A 49 -19.20 8.02 10.85
C SER A 49 -18.27 6.82 10.99
N LYS A 50 -17.33 6.84 11.95
CA LYS A 50 -16.28 5.82 12.16
C LYS A 50 -15.55 5.45 10.86
N LYS A 51 -15.30 6.45 10.02
CA LYS A 51 -14.65 6.29 8.71
C LYS A 51 -13.39 7.14 8.64
N THR A 52 -12.40 6.62 7.96
CA THR A 52 -11.14 7.30 7.67
C THR A 52 -10.98 7.49 6.18
N ARG A 53 -10.51 8.66 5.76
CA ARG A 53 -10.17 8.97 4.38
C ARG A 53 -8.68 8.75 4.17
N VAL A 54 -8.34 7.91 3.19
CA VAL A 54 -6.96 7.57 2.82
C VAL A 54 -6.68 7.97 1.37
N LYS A 55 -5.44 8.38 1.10
CA LYS A 55 -4.91 8.56 -0.25
C LYS A 55 -4.23 7.27 -0.69
N LEU A 56 -4.69 6.70 -1.80
CA LEU A 56 -4.09 5.51 -2.40
C LEU A 56 -2.83 5.86 -3.21
N PRO A 57 -1.95 4.89 -3.49
CA PRO A 57 -0.78 5.10 -4.36
C PRO A 57 -1.16 5.50 -5.80
N SER A 58 -2.40 5.21 -6.23
CA SER A 58 -2.94 5.71 -7.51
C SER A 58 -3.30 7.20 -7.50
N GLY A 59 -3.22 7.87 -6.36
CA GLY A 59 -3.69 9.25 -6.16
C GLY A 59 -5.16 9.36 -5.79
N ALA A 60 -5.95 8.29 -5.97
CA ALA A 60 -7.37 8.27 -5.62
C ALA A 60 -7.58 8.39 -4.11
N LYS A 61 -8.59 9.16 -3.70
CA LYS A 61 -9.03 9.25 -2.30
C LYS A 61 -10.09 8.17 -2.07
N LYS A 62 -9.92 7.36 -1.03
CA LYS A 62 -10.87 6.31 -0.65
C LYS A 62 -11.28 6.47 0.81
N VAL A 63 -12.55 6.22 1.09
CA VAL A 63 -13.08 6.19 2.45
C VAL A 63 -13.16 4.73 2.90
N ILE A 64 -12.60 4.45 4.07
CA ILE A 64 -12.53 3.11 4.66
C ILE A 64 -13.06 3.14 6.10
N PRO A 65 -13.54 2.03 6.67
CA PRO A 65 -13.85 1.95 8.09
C PRO A 65 -12.61 2.21 8.96
N SER A 66 -12.76 2.96 10.04
CA SER A 66 -11.65 3.27 10.97
C SER A 66 -11.11 2.05 11.73
N ASN A 67 -11.89 0.97 11.80
CA ASN A 67 -11.47 -0.30 12.40
C ASN A 67 -10.57 -1.14 11.48
N ASN A 68 -10.42 -0.75 10.21
CA ASN A 68 -9.52 -1.45 9.31
C ASN A 68 -8.09 -1.36 9.82
N ARG A 69 -7.31 -2.42 9.62
CA ARG A 69 -5.90 -2.45 9.99
C ARG A 69 -5.02 -1.91 8.88
N ALA A 70 -3.94 -1.25 9.29
CA ALA A 70 -2.83 -0.90 8.42
C ALA A 70 -1.51 -1.07 9.17
N MET A 71 -0.44 -1.26 8.43
CA MET A 71 0.92 -1.26 8.95
C MET A 71 1.51 0.14 8.81
N VAL A 72 2.19 0.63 9.85
CA VAL A 72 2.86 1.93 9.82
C VAL A 72 4.13 1.84 8.98
N GLY A 73 4.29 2.72 8.00
CA GLY A 73 5.46 2.81 7.14
C GLY A 73 5.19 2.53 5.66
N ILE A 74 6.27 2.26 4.92
CA ILE A 74 6.29 2.06 3.46
C ILE A 74 6.68 0.61 3.16
N VAL A 75 6.18 0.04 2.07
CA VAL A 75 6.65 -1.27 1.60
C VAL A 75 8.10 -1.19 1.13
N ALA A 76 8.96 -2.07 1.64
CA ALA A 76 10.36 -2.15 1.25
C ALA A 76 10.58 -2.44 -0.26
N GLY A 77 11.80 -2.22 -0.75
CA GLY A 77 12.18 -2.50 -2.13
C GLY A 77 11.69 -1.47 -3.16
N GLY A 78 11.45 -0.22 -2.72
CA GLY A 78 11.21 0.92 -3.61
C GLY A 78 12.38 1.17 -4.57
N GLY A 79 12.13 1.89 -5.66
CA GLY A 79 13.13 2.26 -6.67
C GLY A 79 13.55 1.15 -7.64
N ARG A 80 13.04 -0.07 -7.47
CA ARG A 80 13.30 -1.20 -8.40
C ARG A 80 12.96 -0.87 -9.86
N ILE A 81 11.98 0.01 -10.09
CA ILE A 81 11.50 0.39 -11.42
C ILE A 81 12.33 1.50 -12.08
N ASP A 82 13.16 2.22 -11.31
CA ASP A 82 13.92 3.37 -11.81
C ASP A 82 15.11 2.90 -12.67
N LYS A 83 15.59 1.68 -12.43
CA LYS A 83 16.64 1.04 -13.22
C LYS A 83 16.09 0.53 -14.57
N PRO A 84 16.57 1.01 -15.72
CA PRO A 84 16.08 0.58 -17.02
C PRO A 84 16.43 -0.88 -17.33
N ILE A 85 15.52 -1.56 -18.05
CA ILE A 85 15.73 -2.92 -18.55
C ILE A 85 16.36 -2.84 -19.95
N LEU A 86 17.70 -2.86 -19.99
CA LEU A 86 18.46 -2.65 -21.23
C LEU A 86 18.57 -3.87 -22.15
N LYS A 87 18.30 -5.08 -21.65
CA LYS A 87 18.47 -6.34 -22.40
C LYS A 87 17.18 -7.14 -22.41
N ALA A 88 16.82 -7.70 -23.56
CA ALA A 88 15.68 -8.60 -23.72
C ALA A 88 15.77 -9.81 -22.77
N GLY A 89 16.96 -10.38 -22.55
CA GLY A 89 17.17 -11.48 -21.60
C GLY A 89 16.77 -11.13 -20.15
N ARG A 90 16.96 -9.88 -19.71
CA ARG A 90 16.48 -9.43 -18.38
C ARG A 90 14.95 -9.37 -18.33
N ALA A 91 14.30 -8.98 -19.43
CA ALA A 91 12.84 -9.02 -19.53
C ALA A 91 12.32 -10.47 -19.55
N TYR A 92 12.97 -11.37 -20.28
CA TYR A 92 12.63 -12.80 -20.31
C TYR A 92 12.59 -13.39 -18.89
N HIS A 93 13.68 -13.29 -18.12
CA HIS A 93 13.70 -13.85 -16.75
C HIS A 93 12.70 -13.16 -15.80
N LYS A 94 12.45 -11.86 -15.98
CA LYS A 94 11.43 -11.13 -15.20
C LYS A 94 10.01 -11.69 -15.43
N TYR A 95 9.65 -11.98 -16.69
CA TYR A 95 8.31 -12.47 -17.03
C TYR A 95 8.18 -13.99 -16.94
N LYS A 96 9.29 -14.74 -17.03
CA LYS A 96 9.33 -16.20 -16.81
C LYS A 96 8.82 -16.60 -15.42
N ALA A 97 9.11 -15.80 -14.39
CA ALA A 97 8.62 -16.03 -13.03
C ALA A 97 7.16 -15.58 -12.80
N LYS A 98 6.51 -15.04 -13.84
CA LYS A 98 5.14 -14.52 -13.79
C LYS A 98 4.30 -15.22 -14.87
N ARG A 99 3.03 -14.82 -14.97
CA ARG A 99 2.19 -15.24 -16.10
C ARG A 99 2.89 -14.88 -17.42
N ASN A 100 2.85 -15.81 -18.38
CA ASN A 100 3.41 -15.61 -19.70
C ASN A 100 2.73 -14.41 -20.40
N CYS A 101 3.45 -13.31 -20.55
CA CYS A 101 3.01 -12.09 -21.23
C CYS A 101 4.12 -11.43 -22.05
N TRP A 102 5.20 -12.17 -22.35
CA TRP A 102 6.37 -11.72 -23.09
C TRP A 102 7.03 -12.90 -23.83
N PRO A 103 7.51 -12.73 -25.08
CA PRO A 103 7.43 -11.52 -25.92
C PRO A 103 5.99 -11.26 -26.41
N LYS A 104 5.75 -10.06 -26.95
CA LYS A 104 4.47 -9.71 -27.59
C LYS A 104 4.69 -9.56 -29.07
#